data_AF-A0A2E8PTG8-F1
#
_entry.id   AF-A0A2E8PTG8-F1
#
_cell.length_a   1.000
_cell.length_b   1.000
_cell.length_c   1.000
_cell.angle_alpha   90.00
_cell.angle_beta   90.00
_cell.angle_gamma   90.00
#
_symmetry.space_group_name_H-M   'P 1'
#
loop_
_entity.id
_entity.type
_entity.pdbx_description
1 polymer ?
#
loop_
_entity_poly.entity_id
_entity_poly.type
_entity_poly.pdbx_seq_one_letter_code
_entity_poly.pdbx_strand_id
1 'polypeptide(L)'
;MNRTILTTLLATLLIGICLHPLPAADTGPQRDIYLEAAFLNGLDPDIVRAVAEIESSHRPYAISHAGARGLMQIMPATGAWFCDLRGQALFVPRNNVHCGTAYLRYLLDKFNGSLPLALAGYYTGPGTVKRNGYRIPKRAYAYIRKFRAAYYRLKQRTPEQELEETLSLREEARRYTPLLRLSGGGFLI
;
A
#
# COMPACT_ATOMS: atom_id res chain seq x y z
N MET A 1 -27.35 -48.20 39.96
CA MET A 1 -28.18 -47.64 38.88
C MET A 1 -27.77 -46.18 38.66
N ASN A 2 -27.11 -45.92 37.53
CA ASN A 2 -26.69 -44.64 36.95
C ASN A 2 -26.80 -43.35 37.78
N ARG A 3 -25.67 -42.64 37.93
CA ARG A 3 -25.45 -41.36 37.21
C ARG A 3 -23.99 -40.90 37.25
N THR A 4 -23.47 -40.75 36.04
CA THR A 4 -22.13 -40.40 35.55
C THR A 4 -21.69 -38.99 35.97
N ILE A 5 -20.62 -38.87 36.76
CA ILE A 5 -19.82 -37.64 36.92
C ILE A 5 -18.37 -38.07 37.23
N LEU A 6 -17.44 -38.03 36.27
CA LEU A 6 -16.02 -37.75 36.54
C LEU A 6 -15.19 -37.45 35.27
N THR A 7 -14.80 -36.19 35.16
CA THR A 7 -13.60 -35.57 34.56
C THR A 7 -12.56 -36.44 33.80
N THR A 8 -12.22 -36.02 32.58
CA THR A 8 -10.83 -35.99 32.05
C THR A 8 -10.63 -34.76 31.17
N LEU A 9 -9.69 -33.89 31.54
CA LEU A 9 -9.07 -32.87 30.68
C LEU A 9 -8.23 -33.57 29.60
N LEU A 10 -8.23 -33.09 28.35
CA LEU A 10 -7.04 -32.62 27.61
C LEU A 10 -7.37 -32.23 26.15
N ALA A 11 -6.85 -31.07 25.71
CA ALA A 11 -6.47 -30.70 24.33
C ALA A 11 -7.49 -30.99 23.20
N THR A 12 -8.08 -29.99 22.55
CA THR A 12 -7.35 -29.04 21.70
C THR A 12 -8.28 -27.88 21.37
N LEU A 13 -7.92 -26.68 21.82
CA LEU A 13 -8.42 -25.45 21.22
C LEU A 13 -7.74 -25.32 19.85
N LEU A 14 -8.23 -26.03 18.84
CA LEU A 14 -7.95 -25.68 17.45
C LEU A 14 -8.76 -24.43 17.16
N ILE A 15 -8.15 -23.31 17.49
CA ILE A 15 -8.48 -22.00 16.95
C ILE A 15 -8.56 -22.21 15.45
N GLY A 16 -9.79 -22.21 14.93
CA GLY A 16 -10.05 -21.99 13.52
C GLY A 16 -9.46 -20.64 13.20
N ILE A 17 -8.20 -20.65 12.73
CA ILE A 17 -7.58 -19.51 12.07
C ILE A 17 -8.44 -19.34 10.83
N CYS A 18 -9.43 -18.45 10.94
CA CYS A 18 -10.12 -17.85 9.82
C CYS A 18 -9.06 -17.55 8.77
N LEU A 19 -9.29 -18.06 7.57
CA LEU A 19 -8.57 -17.81 6.33
C LEU A 19 -8.50 -16.28 6.09
N HIS A 20 -7.67 -15.59 6.85
CA HIS A 20 -7.34 -14.21 6.63
C HIS A 20 -6.29 -14.24 5.54
N PRO A 21 -6.55 -13.66 4.36
CA PRO A 21 -5.47 -13.38 3.43
C PRO A 21 -4.46 -12.51 4.20
N LEU A 22 -3.26 -13.05 4.39
CA LEU A 22 -2.13 -12.32 4.94
C LEU A 22 -1.97 -11.02 4.12
N PRO A 23 -1.72 -9.86 4.75
CA PRO A 23 -1.37 -8.67 3.99
C PRO A 23 -0.16 -9.04 3.13
N ALA A 24 -0.29 -8.91 1.80
CA ALA A 24 0.81 -9.14 0.88
C ALA A 24 1.94 -8.18 1.30
N ALA A 25 2.94 -8.74 1.97
CA ALA A 25 4.06 -7.97 2.46
C ALA A 25 4.80 -7.39 1.23
N ASP A 26 5.24 -6.11 1.32
CA ASP A 26 5.89 -5.32 0.25
C ASP A 26 7.38 -5.61 0.03
N THR A 27 7.70 -6.54 -0.86
CA THR A 27 8.81 -7.43 -0.54
C THR A 27 9.63 -7.98 -1.73
N GLY A 28 9.27 -7.55 -2.94
CA GLY A 28 10.02 -7.79 -4.17
C GLY A 28 10.38 -6.47 -4.87
N PRO A 29 10.46 -6.45 -6.21
CA PRO A 29 10.67 -5.24 -7.04
C PRO A 29 9.78 -4.03 -6.70
N GLN A 30 8.74 -4.22 -5.89
CA GLN A 30 7.88 -3.18 -5.33
C GLN A 30 8.58 -2.27 -4.29
N ARG A 31 9.52 -2.78 -3.49
CA ARG A 31 10.26 -1.94 -2.55
C ARG A 31 11.19 -0.96 -3.28
N ASP A 32 11.78 -1.43 -4.37
CA ASP A 32 12.66 -0.64 -5.23
C ASP A 32 11.89 0.51 -5.90
N ILE A 33 10.64 0.28 -6.37
CA ILE A 33 9.84 1.35 -7.00
C ILE A 33 9.42 2.44 -6.01
N TYR A 34 9.14 2.12 -4.74
CA TYR A 34 8.78 3.16 -3.75
C TYR A 34 9.98 4.02 -3.40
N LEU A 35 11.16 3.41 -3.20
CA LEU A 35 12.41 4.11 -2.96
C LEU A 35 12.79 4.99 -4.15
N GLU A 36 12.76 4.44 -5.35
CA GLU A 36 13.04 5.17 -6.60
C GLU A 36 12.10 6.37 -6.77
N ALA A 37 10.79 6.14 -6.71
CA ALA A 37 9.80 7.19 -6.92
C ALA A 37 9.84 8.26 -5.82
N ALA A 38 10.15 7.87 -4.57
CA ALA A 38 10.37 8.81 -3.48
C ALA A 38 11.59 9.69 -3.74
N PHE A 39 12.72 9.10 -4.13
CA PHE A 39 13.95 9.81 -4.45
C PHE A 39 13.75 10.84 -5.57
N LEU A 40 13.12 10.43 -6.67
CA LEU A 40 12.86 11.32 -7.82
C LEU A 40 11.97 12.51 -7.49
N ASN A 41 11.13 12.41 -6.46
CA ASN A 41 10.20 13.45 -6.04
C ASN A 41 10.61 14.16 -4.75
N GLY A 42 11.81 13.88 -4.22
CA GLY A 42 12.28 14.47 -2.95
C GLY A 42 11.36 14.17 -1.77
N LEU A 43 10.83 12.94 -1.70
CA LEU A 43 9.95 12.48 -0.64
C LEU A 43 10.69 11.48 0.26
N ASP A 44 10.24 11.39 1.51
CA ASP A 44 10.64 10.29 2.38
C ASP A 44 9.99 8.98 1.87
N PRO A 45 10.76 7.91 1.62
CA PRO A 45 10.22 6.63 1.20
C PRO A 45 9.16 6.03 2.14
N ASP A 46 9.25 6.29 3.45
CA ASP A 46 8.25 5.84 4.42
C ASP A 46 6.92 6.55 4.22
N ILE A 47 6.91 7.81 3.77
CA ILE A 47 5.68 8.52 3.41
C ILE A 47 5.03 7.82 2.21
N VAL A 48 5.82 7.50 1.18
CA VAL A 48 5.31 6.84 -0.02
C VAL A 48 4.73 5.46 0.29
N ARG A 49 5.46 4.65 1.05
CA ARG A 49 5.00 3.34 1.51
C ARG A 49 3.73 3.45 2.36
N ALA A 50 3.69 4.37 3.32
CA ALA A 50 2.52 4.58 4.16
C ALA A 50 1.28 4.99 3.35
N VAL A 51 1.43 5.83 2.31
CA VAL A 51 0.32 6.16 1.40
C VAL A 51 -0.13 4.92 0.63
N ALA A 52 0.78 4.18 0.00
CA ALA A 52 0.42 2.97 -0.74
C ALA A 52 -0.27 1.90 0.15
N GLU A 53 0.16 1.79 1.40
CA GLU A 53 -0.44 0.88 2.39
C GLU A 53 -1.89 1.27 2.71
N ILE A 54 -2.16 2.53 3.03
CA ILE A 54 -3.52 2.96 3.40
C ILE A 54 -4.47 3.03 2.20
N GLU A 55 -3.93 3.19 0.99
CA GLU A 55 -4.71 3.26 -0.25
C GLU A 55 -5.10 1.87 -0.76
N SER A 56 -4.16 0.92 -0.79
CA SER A 56 -4.39 -0.38 -1.43
C SER A 56 -3.90 -1.58 -0.62
N SER A 57 -3.21 -1.36 0.49
CA SER A 57 -2.41 -2.39 1.16
C SER A 57 -1.45 -3.08 0.20
N HIS A 58 -0.80 -2.29 -0.66
CA HIS A 58 0.13 -2.73 -1.71
C HIS A 58 -0.49 -3.70 -2.75
N ARG A 59 -1.81 -3.63 -2.99
CA ARG A 59 -2.47 -4.45 -4.02
C ARG A 59 -2.49 -3.71 -5.37
N PRO A 60 -1.74 -4.15 -6.39
CA PRO A 60 -1.58 -3.41 -7.64
C PRO A 60 -2.84 -3.37 -8.53
N TYR A 61 -3.79 -4.27 -8.29
CA TYR A 61 -5.06 -4.33 -9.01
C TYR A 61 -6.25 -3.80 -8.19
N ALA A 62 -6.00 -3.11 -7.08
CA ALA A 62 -7.07 -2.55 -6.25
C ALA A 62 -7.90 -1.51 -7.01
N ILE A 63 -9.23 -1.60 -6.86
CA ILE A 63 -10.19 -0.63 -7.38
C ILE A 63 -11.10 -0.20 -6.23
N SER A 64 -11.17 1.10 -5.94
CA SER A 64 -12.12 1.62 -4.95
C SER A 64 -13.54 1.74 -5.54
N HIS A 65 -14.54 1.89 -4.67
CA HIS A 65 -15.93 2.16 -5.07
C HIS A 65 -16.07 3.41 -5.95
N ALA A 66 -15.20 4.40 -5.78
CA ALA A 66 -15.18 5.63 -6.59
C ALA A 66 -14.40 5.46 -7.91
N GLY A 67 -13.77 4.29 -8.14
CA GLY A 67 -13.02 3.99 -9.36
C GLY A 67 -11.54 4.35 -9.33
N ALA A 68 -10.97 4.68 -8.15
CA ALA A 68 -9.53 4.87 -7.99
C ALA A 68 -8.77 3.55 -8.19
N ARG A 69 -7.56 3.58 -8.75
CA ARG A 69 -6.87 2.38 -9.25
C ARG A 69 -5.44 2.23 -8.76
N GLY A 70 -5.04 0.99 -8.52
CA GLY A 70 -3.66 0.59 -8.28
C GLY A 70 -3.12 0.91 -6.88
N LEU A 71 -1.80 0.81 -6.75
CA LEU A 71 -1.08 0.86 -5.48
C LEU A 71 -1.35 2.12 -4.66
N MET A 72 -1.35 3.29 -5.32
CA MET A 72 -1.57 4.60 -4.70
C MET A 72 -2.95 5.18 -5.02
N GLN A 73 -3.89 4.33 -5.48
CA GLN A 73 -5.29 4.67 -5.78
C GLN A 73 -5.46 5.98 -6.57
N ILE A 74 -4.88 6.01 -7.77
CA ILE A 74 -5.00 7.17 -8.65
C ILE A 74 -6.37 7.16 -9.32
N MET A 75 -7.10 8.27 -9.20
CA MET A 75 -8.35 8.49 -9.93
C MET A 75 -8.06 8.58 -11.44
N PRO A 76 -8.88 7.97 -12.32
CA PRO A 76 -8.65 8.02 -13.76
C PRO A 76 -8.53 9.44 -14.34
N ALA A 77 -9.33 10.39 -13.83
CA ALA A 77 -9.23 11.79 -14.22
C ALA A 77 -7.89 12.41 -13.84
N THR A 78 -7.38 12.13 -12.63
CA THR A 78 -6.05 12.57 -12.18
C THR A 78 -4.96 11.93 -13.02
N GLY A 79 -5.04 10.62 -13.26
CA GLY A 79 -4.08 9.89 -14.10
C GLY A 79 -3.96 10.47 -15.50
N ALA A 80 -5.10 10.76 -16.15
CA ALA A 80 -5.14 11.32 -17.49
C ALA A 80 -4.63 12.78 -17.52
N TRP A 81 -5.05 13.61 -16.57
CA TRP A 81 -4.67 15.03 -16.53
C TRP A 81 -3.21 15.26 -16.12
N PHE A 82 -2.72 14.49 -15.14
CA PHE A 82 -1.45 14.76 -14.48
C PHE A 82 -0.29 13.89 -14.99
N CYS A 83 -0.58 12.66 -15.42
CA CYS A 83 0.44 11.65 -15.74
C CYS A 83 0.28 11.05 -17.15
N ASP A 84 -0.71 11.49 -17.92
CA ASP A 84 -1.14 10.89 -19.19
C ASP A 84 -1.37 9.36 -19.11
N LEU A 85 -1.85 8.88 -17.96
CA LEU A 85 -2.17 7.47 -17.73
C LEU A 85 -3.67 7.21 -17.87
N ARG A 86 -4.04 6.19 -18.65
CA ARG A 86 -5.42 5.81 -18.90
C ARG A 86 -5.64 4.31 -18.79
N GLY A 87 -6.88 3.90 -18.51
CA GLY A 87 -7.30 2.50 -18.58
C GLY A 87 -6.45 1.58 -17.70
N GLN A 88 -5.84 0.58 -18.34
CA GLN A 88 -5.01 -0.43 -17.67
C GLN A 88 -3.63 0.09 -17.26
N ALA A 89 -3.14 1.20 -17.84
CA ALA A 89 -1.85 1.78 -17.48
C ALA A 89 -1.78 2.23 -16.02
N LEU A 90 -2.94 2.48 -15.40
CA LEU A 90 -3.06 2.80 -13.96
C LEU A 90 -2.83 1.58 -13.04
N PHE A 91 -2.87 0.37 -13.56
CA PHE A 91 -2.57 -0.84 -12.78
C PHE A 91 -1.11 -1.29 -12.91
N VAL A 92 -0.34 -0.70 -13.83
CA VAL A 92 1.11 -0.95 -13.91
C VAL A 92 1.76 -0.35 -12.66
N PRO A 93 2.36 -1.18 -11.76
CA PRO A 93 2.83 -0.72 -10.44
C PRO A 93 3.76 0.49 -10.52
N ARG A 94 4.75 0.44 -11.41
CA ARG A 94 5.71 1.53 -11.60
C ARG A 94 5.00 2.82 -12.04
N ASN A 95 4.19 2.77 -13.08
CA ASN A 95 3.44 3.95 -13.56
C ASN A 95 2.56 4.55 -12.46
N ASN A 96 1.85 3.69 -11.70
CA ASN A 96 0.96 4.12 -10.65
C ASN A 96 1.71 4.81 -9.49
N VAL A 97 2.82 4.22 -9.04
CA VAL A 97 3.63 4.77 -7.94
C VAL A 97 4.32 6.07 -8.36
N HIS A 98 4.90 6.12 -9.55
CA HIS A 98 5.50 7.36 -10.07
C HIS A 98 4.45 8.48 -10.22
N CYS A 99 3.25 8.15 -10.71
CA CYS A 99 2.16 9.11 -10.81
C CYS A 99 1.68 9.60 -9.44
N GLY A 100 1.48 8.69 -8.48
CA GLY A 100 1.02 9.04 -7.13
C GLY A 100 2.03 9.86 -6.34
N THR A 101 3.32 9.52 -6.42
CA THR A 101 4.40 10.29 -5.78
C THR A 101 4.57 11.68 -6.39
N ALA A 102 4.55 11.79 -7.72
CA ALA A 102 4.58 13.09 -8.41
C ALA A 102 3.37 13.95 -8.04
N TYR A 103 2.18 13.35 -7.96
CA TYR A 103 0.98 14.07 -7.55
C TYR A 103 1.04 14.50 -6.08
N LEU A 104 1.59 13.67 -5.19
CA LEU A 104 1.81 14.03 -3.79
C LEU A 104 2.82 15.18 -3.64
N ARG A 105 3.92 15.17 -4.39
CA ARG A 105 4.88 16.28 -4.46
C ARG A 105 4.21 17.57 -4.93
N TYR A 106 3.46 17.52 -6.01
CA TYR A 106 2.67 18.67 -6.48
C TYR A 106 1.74 19.23 -5.39
N LEU A 107 1.09 18.38 -4.61
CA LEU A 107 0.22 18.82 -3.51
C LEU A 107 1.03 19.43 -2.34
N LEU A 108 2.21 18.89 -2.04
CA LEU A 108 3.12 19.50 -1.06
C LEU A 108 3.53 20.90 -1.51
N ASP A 109 3.92 21.09 -2.77
CA ASP A 109 4.25 22.41 -3.33
C ASP A 109 3.05 23.35 -3.24
N LYS A 110 1.88 22.87 -3.66
CA LYS A 110 0.63 23.64 -3.63
C LYS A 110 0.24 24.13 -2.24
N PHE A 111 0.59 23.37 -1.21
CA PHE A 111 0.26 23.68 0.19
C PHE A 111 1.49 24.05 1.03
N ASN A 112 2.50 24.66 0.40
CA ASN A 112 3.69 25.23 1.06
C ASN A 112 4.40 24.24 2.00
N GLY A 113 4.56 22.99 1.57
CA GLY A 113 5.22 21.92 2.33
C GLY A 113 4.37 21.32 3.45
N SER A 114 3.11 21.74 3.63
CA SER A 114 2.24 21.18 4.66
C SER A 114 1.78 19.76 4.30
N LEU A 115 2.47 18.75 4.81
CA LEU A 115 2.11 17.34 4.62
C LEU A 115 0.66 17.02 5.02
N PRO A 116 0.10 17.50 6.15
CA PRO A 116 -1.30 17.27 6.47
C PRO A 116 -2.28 17.83 5.45
N LEU A 117 -2.00 19.00 4.86
CA LEU A 117 -2.84 19.58 3.81
C LEU A 117 -2.65 18.86 2.47
N ALA A 118 -1.44 18.41 2.16
CA ALA A 118 -1.16 17.59 0.98
C ALA A 118 -1.92 16.26 1.04
N LEU A 119 -1.86 15.53 2.15
CA LEU A 119 -2.63 14.30 2.37
C LEU A 119 -4.14 14.55 2.31
N ALA A 120 -4.63 15.66 2.87
CA ALA A 120 -6.02 16.04 2.76
C ALA A 120 -6.43 16.32 1.30
N GLY A 121 -5.57 16.99 0.53
CA GLY A 121 -5.76 17.26 -0.88
C GLY A 121 -5.67 16.00 -1.75
N TYR A 122 -4.83 15.04 -1.37
CA TYR A 122 -4.70 13.75 -2.03
C TYR A 122 -6.02 12.96 -1.90
N TYR A 123 -6.52 12.84 -0.67
CA TYR A 123 -7.74 12.10 -0.37
C TYR A 123 -9.03 12.78 -0.84
N THR A 124 -9.12 14.12 -0.74
CA THR A 124 -10.37 14.85 -0.97
C THR A 124 -10.39 15.73 -2.22
N GLY A 125 -9.28 15.80 -2.93
CA GLY A 125 -9.01 16.77 -3.99
C GLY A 125 -8.56 18.14 -3.45
N PRO A 126 -7.59 18.81 -4.08
CA PRO A 126 -7.05 20.09 -3.61
C PRO A 126 -8.09 21.21 -3.61
N GLY A 127 -9.08 21.15 -4.51
CA GLY A 127 -10.20 22.11 -4.52
C GLY A 127 -11.05 22.06 -3.25
N THR A 128 -11.17 20.89 -2.60
CA THR A 128 -11.86 20.77 -1.31
C THR A 128 -11.10 21.49 -0.21
N VAL A 129 -9.78 21.33 -0.15
CA VAL A 129 -8.92 22.03 0.83
C VAL A 129 -9.00 23.53 0.63
N LYS A 130 -8.96 24.01 -0.63
CA LYS A 130 -9.12 25.44 -0.95
C LYS A 130 -10.48 25.99 -0.50
N ARG A 131 -11.59 25.31 -0.82
CA ARG A 131 -12.94 25.71 -0.36
C ARG A 131 -13.08 25.71 1.16
N ASN A 132 -12.30 24.87 1.85
CA ASN A 132 -12.22 24.82 3.30
C ASN A 132 -11.23 25.85 3.89
N GLY A 133 -10.84 26.88 3.12
CA GLY A 133 -9.97 27.96 3.58
C GLY A 133 -8.54 27.52 3.90
N TYR A 134 -8.00 26.55 3.14
CA TYR A 134 -6.69 25.94 3.38
C TYR A 134 -6.57 25.27 4.76
N ARG A 135 -7.69 24.76 5.29
CA ARG A 135 -7.74 23.94 6.51
C ARG A 135 -8.05 22.49 6.13
N ILE A 136 -7.65 21.55 6.98
CA ILE A 136 -7.96 20.12 6.79
C ILE A 136 -9.48 19.92 6.86
N PRO A 137 -10.14 19.40 5.80
CA PRO A 137 -11.55 19.06 5.84
C PRO A 137 -11.82 17.95 6.86
N LYS A 138 -12.95 18.01 7.59
CA LYS A 138 -13.29 17.00 8.63
C LYS A 138 -13.19 15.55 8.13
N ARG A 139 -13.62 15.30 6.89
CA ARG A 139 -13.57 13.97 6.26
C ARG A 139 -12.14 13.44 6.05
N ALA A 140 -11.12 14.29 6.00
CA ALA A 140 -9.73 13.88 5.84
C ALA A 140 -9.05 13.46 7.15
N TYR A 141 -9.64 13.74 8.32
CA TYR A 141 -8.99 13.41 9.60
C TYR A 141 -8.76 11.91 9.79
N ALA A 142 -9.72 11.07 9.43
CA ALA A 142 -9.56 9.63 9.53
C ALA A 142 -8.43 9.12 8.63
N TYR A 143 -8.34 9.64 7.40
CA TYR A 143 -7.27 9.32 6.46
C TYR A 143 -5.89 9.69 7.03
N ILE A 144 -5.73 10.92 7.53
CA ILE A 144 -4.47 11.39 8.12
C ILE A 144 -4.08 10.59 9.37
N ARG A 145 -5.06 10.17 10.20
CA ARG A 145 -4.77 9.28 11.33
C ARG A 145 -4.26 7.91 10.88
N LYS A 146 -4.88 7.30 9.87
CA LYS A 146 -4.41 6.03 9.29
C LYS A 146 -3.00 6.17 8.72
N PHE A 147 -2.75 7.23 7.97
CA PHE A 147 -1.42 7.56 7.45
C PHE A 147 -0.37 7.64 8.57
N ARG A 148 -0.64 8.41 9.64
CA ARG A 148 0.29 8.57 10.76
C ARG A 148 0.62 7.22 11.42
N ALA A 149 -0.39 6.38 11.62
CA ALA A 149 -0.18 5.05 12.20
C ALA A 149 0.75 4.18 11.33
N ALA A 150 0.50 4.14 10.01
CA ALA A 150 1.35 3.41 9.07
C ALA A 150 2.78 3.98 9.03
N TYR A 151 2.91 5.31 8.90
CA TYR A 151 4.20 6.00 8.81
C TYR A 151 5.08 5.77 10.05
N TYR A 152 4.55 5.92 11.26
CA TYR A 152 5.33 5.69 12.47
C TYR A 152 5.69 4.23 12.68
N ARG A 153 4.84 3.30 12.25
CA ARG A 153 5.16 1.86 12.26
C ARG A 153 6.34 1.55 11.34
N LEU A 154 6.39 2.16 10.15
CA LEU A 154 7.50 2.00 9.21
C LEU A 154 8.80 2.64 9.74
N LYS A 155 8.70 3.85 10.30
CA LYS A 155 9.85 4.58 10.88
C LYS A 155 10.51 3.89 12.07
N GLN A 156 9.78 3.06 12.81
CA GLN A 156 10.29 2.36 13.99
C GLN A 156 10.92 1.01 13.66
N ARG A 157 10.97 0.60 12.38
CA ARG A 157 11.60 -0.67 11.99
C ARG A 157 13.10 -0.63 12.23
N THR A 158 13.62 -1.65 12.89
CA THR A 158 15.07 -1.84 13.02
C THR A 158 15.66 -2.41 11.72
N PRO A 159 16.97 -2.23 11.46
CA PRO A 159 17.63 -2.82 10.30
C PRO A 159 17.47 -4.35 10.22
N GLU A 160 17.40 -5.02 11.38
CA GLU A 160 17.18 -6.47 11.47
C GLU A 160 15.76 -6.83 11.04
N GLN A 161 14.75 -6.07 11.45
CA GLN A 161 13.36 -6.28 11.02
C GLN A 161 13.18 -6.01 9.52
N GLU A 162 13.88 -5.01 9.00
CA GLU A 162 13.89 -4.70 7.57
C GLU A 162 14.59 -5.80 6.76
N LEU A 163 15.69 -6.35 7.28
CA LEU A 163 16.40 -7.46 6.67
C LEU A 163 15.60 -8.78 6.76
N GLU A 164 15.00 -9.09 7.91
CA GLU A 164 14.19 -10.28 8.13
C GLU A 164 12.94 -10.28 7.26
N GLU A 165 12.27 -9.12 7.14
CA GLU A 165 11.26 -8.92 6.13
C GLU A 165 11.90 -9.25 4.79
N THR A 166 12.91 -8.52 4.30
CA THR A 166 13.59 -8.75 2.99
C THR A 166 13.91 -10.23 2.68
N LEU A 167 14.41 -10.97 3.66
CA LEU A 167 14.83 -12.37 3.51
C LEU A 167 13.64 -13.32 3.43
N SER A 168 12.62 -13.13 4.28
CA SER A 168 11.40 -13.97 4.29
C SER A 168 10.72 -14.04 2.93
N LEU A 169 10.95 -13.04 2.09
CA LEU A 169 10.22 -12.82 0.85
C LEU A 169 11.03 -13.24 -0.35
N ARG A 170 12.35 -13.07 -0.27
CA ARG A 170 13.25 -13.76 -1.18
C ARG A 170 13.06 -15.26 -1.04
N GLU A 171 12.82 -15.76 0.17
CA GLU A 171 12.44 -17.15 0.39
C GLU A 171 11.06 -17.51 -0.15
N GLU A 172 10.05 -16.65 0.09
CA GLU A 172 8.71 -16.86 -0.46
C GLU A 172 8.69 -16.84 -1.99
N ALA A 173 9.31 -15.83 -2.63
CA ALA A 173 9.45 -15.74 -4.08
C ALA A 173 10.22 -16.95 -4.66
N ARG A 174 11.27 -17.43 -3.97
CA ARG A 174 11.97 -18.67 -4.34
C ARG A 174 11.08 -19.91 -4.26
N ARG A 175 10.19 -19.98 -3.26
CA ARG A 175 9.22 -21.07 -3.11
C ARG A 175 8.20 -21.12 -4.27
N TYR A 176 7.86 -19.98 -4.86
CA TYR A 176 6.96 -19.89 -6.02
C TYR A 176 7.66 -19.93 -7.39
N THR A 177 9.00 -19.81 -7.43
CA THR A 177 9.80 -19.84 -8.67
C THR A 177 9.67 -21.16 -9.48
N PRO A 178 9.51 -22.36 -8.87
CA PRO A 178 9.30 -23.60 -9.62
C PRO A 178 7.98 -23.64 -10.41
N LEU A 179 6.94 -22.91 -9.98
CA LEU A 179 5.62 -22.92 -10.61
C LEU A 179 5.54 -22.03 -11.85
N LEU A 180 6.37 -20.98 -11.94
CA LEU A 180 6.49 -20.13 -13.14
C LEU A 180 7.28 -20.79 -14.28
N ARG A 181 8.06 -21.85 -13.99
CA ARG A 181 8.68 -22.69 -15.03
C ARG A 181 7.73 -23.71 -15.66
N LEU A 182 6.61 -24.04 -15.01
CA LEU A 182 5.66 -25.04 -15.51
C LEU A 182 4.53 -24.47 -16.39
N SER A 183 4.43 -23.14 -16.51
CA SER A 183 3.51 -22.45 -17.42
C SER A 183 4.19 -21.77 -18.61
N GLY A 184 5.53 -21.72 -18.64
CA GLY A 184 6.32 -21.24 -19.77
C GLY A 184 6.70 -22.39 -20.69
N GLY A 185 5.93 -22.58 -21.76
CA GLY A 185 6.24 -23.52 -22.83
C GLY A 185 7.68 -23.39 -23.32
N GLY A 186 8.29 -24.54 -23.59
CA GLY A 186 9.68 -24.65 -24.03
C GLY A 186 9.97 -23.78 -25.24
N PHE A 187 11.04 -23.00 -25.14
CA PHE A 187 11.78 -22.53 -26.29
C PHE A 187 13.08 -23.35 -26.32
N LEU A 188 13.16 -24.25 -27.31
CA LEU A 188 14.39 -24.94 -27.66
C LEU A 188 15.33 -23.95 -28.38
N ILE A 189 16.60 -24.06 -27.98
CA ILE A 189 17.83 -23.77 -28.73
C ILE A 189 17.70 -23.95 -30.24
#